data_AF-A0A2M8FRM1-F1
#
_entry.id   AF-A0A2M8FRM1-F1
#
_cell.length_a   1.000
_cell.length_b   1.000
_cell.length_c   1.000
_cell.angle_alpha   90.00
_cell.angle_beta   90.00
_cell.angle_gamma   90.00
#
_symmetry.space_group_name_H-M   'P 1'
#
loop_
_entity.id
_entity.type
_entity.pdbx_description
1 polymer ?
#
loop_
_entity_poly.entity_id
_entity_poly.type
_entity_poly.pdbx_seq_one_letter_code
_entity_poly.pdbx_strand_id
1 'polypeptide(L)'
;MRKLFFISFFIASSLGGYSQYLTDYGFSVGASNYLGDIGGGDGTRRDFVLDMKFNATRWNLGGFYRYRVSPKIGVKATLNYIRLSG
;
A
#
# COMPACT_ATOMS: atom_id res chain seq x y z
N MET A 1 -12.53 -25.04 12.03
CA MET A 1 -11.26 -24.60 12.64
C MET A 1 -10.74 -23.30 12.02
N ARG A 2 -10.32 -23.27 10.74
CA ARG A 2 -9.74 -22.05 10.10
C ARG A 2 -10.64 -20.82 10.12
N LYS A 3 -11.96 -20.98 9.90
CA LYS A 3 -12.94 -19.86 9.91
C LYS A 3 -13.11 -19.20 11.29
N LEU A 4 -13.00 -19.99 12.36
CA LEU A 4 -13.12 -19.50 13.74
C LEU A 4 -11.90 -18.66 14.14
N PHE A 5 -10.73 -19.00 13.61
CA PHE A 5 -9.51 -18.23 13.82
C PHE A 5 -9.61 -16.82 13.24
N PHE A 6 -10.15 -16.68 12.02
CA PHE A 6 -10.36 -15.37 11.40
C PHE A 6 -11.36 -14.51 12.18
N ILE A 7 -12.46 -15.11 12.63
CA ILE A 7 -13.48 -14.38 13.41
C ILE A 7 -12.91 -13.91 14.75
N SER A 8 -12.16 -14.78 15.44
CA SER A 8 -11.49 -14.43 16.70
C SER A 8 -10.46 -13.31 16.52
N PHE A 9 -9.69 -13.32 15.42
CA PHE A 9 -8.74 -12.26 15.09
C PHE A 9 -9.43 -10.90 14.86
N PHE A 10 -10.54 -10.87 14.13
CA PHE A 10 -11.30 -9.64 13.89
C PHE A 10 -11.91 -9.08 15.18
N ILE A 11 -12.43 -9.94 16.06
CA ILE A 11 -12.99 -9.52 17.36
C ILE A 11 -11.89 -8.99 18.29
N ALA A 12 -10.71 -9.62 18.33
CA ALA A 12 -9.59 -9.13 19.13
C ALA A 12 -9.08 -7.76 18.64
N SER A 13 -9.11 -7.52 17.32
CA SER A 13 -8.65 -6.26 16.73
C SER A 13 -9.53 -5.05 17.08
N SER A 14 -10.82 -5.25 17.40
CA SER A 14 -11.74 -4.16 17.75
C SER A 14 -11.65 -3.72 19.21
N LEU A 15 -11.06 -4.54 20.09
CA LEU A 15 -10.90 -4.24 21.52
C LEU A 15 -9.78 -3.23 21.83
N GLY A 16 -8.93 -2.90 20.84
CA GLY A 16 -7.83 -1.92 20.97
C GLY A 16 -8.22 -0.46 20.68
N GLY A 17 -9.51 -0.15 20.54
CA GLY A 17 -10.04 1.13 20.06
C GLY A 17 -9.94 2.33 21.01
N TYR A 18 -8.84 2.48 21.77
CA TYR A 18 -8.57 3.71 22.50
C TYR A 18 -7.79 4.69 21.61
N SER A 19 -8.47 5.75 21.16
CA SER A 19 -7.95 6.96 20.51
C SER A 19 -6.79 6.78 19.51
N GLN A 20 -7.13 6.55 18.24
CA GLN A 20 -6.23 6.65 17.08
C GLN A 20 -5.82 8.11 16.76
N TYR A 21 -5.69 9.00 17.76
CA TYR A 21 -5.24 10.36 17.48
C TYR A 21 -3.77 10.37 17.08
N LEU A 22 -2.95 9.63 17.83
CA LEU A 22 -1.50 9.57 17.61
C LEU A 22 -1.09 8.45 16.65
N THR A 23 -1.88 7.40 16.51
CA THR A 23 -1.47 6.20 15.78
C THR A 23 -2.57 5.71 14.85
N ASP A 24 -2.22 5.50 13.58
CA ASP A 24 -3.08 4.89 12.57
C ASP A 24 -2.35 3.70 11.95
N TYR A 25 -3.01 2.57 11.80
CA TYR A 25 -2.45 1.42 11.08
C TYR A 25 -3.51 0.78 10.20
N GLY A 26 -3.09 0.09 9.15
CA GLY A 26 -4.01 -0.53 8.23
C GLY A 26 -3.33 -1.23 7.06
N PHE A 27 -4.15 -1.64 6.11
CA PHE A 27 -3.72 -2.30 4.88
C PHE A 27 -4.03 -1.42 3.67
N SER A 28 -3.23 -1.57 2.61
CA SER A 28 -3.43 -0.91 1.32
C SER A 28 -3.49 -1.95 0.20
N VAL A 29 -4.37 -1.71 -0.76
CA VAL A 29 -4.46 -2.48 -2.00
C VAL A 29 -4.35 -1.50 -3.16
N GLY A 30 -3.56 -1.83 -4.16
CA GLY A 30 -3.35 -0.95 -5.30
C GLY A 30 -2.71 -1.66 -6.49
N ALA A 31 -2.08 -0.88 -7.35
CA ALA A 31 -1.39 -1.37 -8.52
C ALA A 31 0.03 -0.82 -8.60
N SER A 32 0.97 -1.62 -9.10
CA SER A 32 2.36 -1.26 -9.36
C SER A 32 2.66 -1.34 -10.85
N ASN A 33 3.42 -0.37 -11.34
CA ASN A 33 3.95 -0.31 -12.70
C ASN A 33 5.43 0.07 -12.61
N TYR A 34 6.29 -0.62 -13.36
CA TYR A 34 7.72 -0.30 -13.42
C TYR A 34 7.97 0.64 -14.59
N LEU A 35 8.31 1.89 -14.28
CA LEU A 35 8.92 2.82 -15.23
C LEU A 35 10.40 2.83 -14.86
N GLY A 36 11.25 2.29 -15.75
CA GLY A 36 12.70 2.35 -15.57
C GLY A 36 13.24 3.78 -15.68
N ASP A 37 14.55 3.93 -15.88
CA ASP A 37 15.25 5.23 -15.76
C ASP A 37 14.70 6.37 -16.65
N ILE A 38 13.99 6.06 -17.74
CA ILE A 38 13.53 7.08 -18.72
C ILE A 38 12.05 6.90 -19.13
N GLY A 39 11.46 5.73 -18.90
CA GLY A 39 10.06 5.47 -19.27
C GLY A 39 9.71 3.99 -19.44
N GLY A 40 8.43 3.75 -19.69
CA GLY A 40 7.79 2.43 -19.71
C GLY A 40 7.37 1.94 -21.09
N GLY A 41 8.07 2.23 -22.19
CA GLY A 41 7.68 1.72 -23.51
C GLY A 41 8.79 1.80 -24.56
N ASP A 42 8.60 1.12 -25.69
CA ASP A 42 9.49 1.26 -26.85
C ASP A 42 9.14 2.58 -27.56
N GLY A 43 10.00 3.59 -27.41
CA GLY A 43 9.85 4.90 -28.07
C GLY A 43 10.26 6.10 -27.22
N THR A 44 9.99 7.30 -27.72
CA THR A 44 10.14 8.55 -26.96
C THR A 44 9.26 8.51 -25.71
N ARG A 45 9.85 8.81 -24.55
CA ARG A 45 9.16 9.01 -23.27
C ARG A 45 7.85 9.77 -23.48
N ARG A 46 6.75 9.21 -22.97
CA ARG A 46 5.47 9.91 -22.89
C ARG A 46 5.25 10.45 -21.47
N ASP A 47 4.35 11.41 -21.33
CA ASP A 47 4.06 11.98 -20.03
C ASP A 47 3.09 11.12 -19.21
N PHE A 48 3.42 10.98 -17.92
CA PHE A 48 2.54 10.46 -16.88
C PHE A 48 1.98 9.05 -17.16
N VAL A 49 0.65 8.90 -17.25
CA VAL A 49 -0.03 7.61 -17.43
C VAL A 49 0.10 7.08 -18.87
N LEU A 50 0.42 7.95 -19.83
CA LEU A 50 0.55 7.56 -21.24
C LEU A 50 1.80 6.72 -21.51
N ASP A 51 2.75 6.72 -20.58
CA ASP A 51 3.99 5.94 -20.64
C ASP A 51 3.92 4.66 -19.78
N MET A 52 2.80 4.41 -19.11
CA MET A 52 2.61 3.22 -18.29
C MET A 52 2.33 1.99 -19.16
N LYS A 53 3.04 0.89 -18.91
CA LYS A 53 2.69 -0.43 -19.49
C LYS A 53 1.47 -1.01 -18.78
N PHE A 54 0.26 -0.70 -19.22
CA PHE A 54 -0.96 -1.28 -18.62
C PHE A 54 -0.94 -2.82 -18.56
N ASN A 55 -0.39 -3.49 -19.57
CA ASN A 55 -0.26 -4.95 -19.58
C ASN A 55 0.74 -5.48 -18.53
N ALA A 56 1.70 -4.64 -18.13
CA ALA A 56 2.70 -4.96 -17.13
C ALA A 56 2.33 -4.43 -15.73
N THR A 57 1.22 -3.71 -15.59
CA THR A 57 0.65 -3.32 -14.30
C THR A 57 0.24 -4.57 -13.52
N ARG A 58 0.67 -4.66 -12.26
CA ARG A 58 0.32 -5.76 -11.35
C ARG A 58 -0.33 -5.21 -10.10
N TRP A 59 -1.14 -6.03 -9.44
CA TRP A 59 -1.68 -5.69 -8.14
C TRP A 59 -0.56 -5.62 -7.10
N ASN A 60 -0.73 -4.78 -6.09
CA ASN A 60 0.12 -4.71 -4.93
C ASN A 60 -0.71 -4.72 -3.64
N LEU A 61 -0.06 -5.16 -2.57
CA LEU A 61 -0.62 -5.14 -1.22
C LEU A 61 0.40 -4.49 -0.30
N GLY A 62 -0.08 -3.82 0.73
CA GLY A 62 0.80 -3.25 1.74
C GLY A 62 0.14 -3.19 3.11
N GLY A 63 0.98 -3.14 4.14
CA GLY A 63 0.61 -2.74 5.48
C GLY A 63 1.28 -1.42 5.80
N PHE A 64 0.61 -0.56 6.56
CA PHE A 64 1.20 0.69 7.03
C PHE A 64 0.95 0.90 8.51
N TYR A 65 1.89 1.60 9.13
CA TYR A 65 1.77 2.14 10.47
C TYR A 65 2.20 3.61 10.41
N ARG A 66 1.35 4.50 10.91
CA ARG A 66 1.56 5.94 10.96
C ARG A 66 1.47 6.41 12.40
N TYR A 67 2.45 7.21 12.80
CA TYR A 67 2.48 7.90 14.07
C TYR A 67 2.49 9.42 13.86
N ARG A 68 1.60 10.15 14.52
CA ARG A 68 1.57 11.63 14.50
C ARG A 68 2.49 12.16 15.59
N VAL A 69 3.54 12.86 15.18
CA VAL A 69 4.48 13.54 16.09
C VAL A 69 3.91 14.88 16.55
N SER A 70 3.07 15.50 15.73
CA SER A 70 2.30 16.70 16.06
C SER A 70 0.95 16.67 15.34
N PRO A 71 0.01 17.58 15.67
CA PRO A 71 -1.28 17.65 14.99
C PRO A 71 -1.19 17.81 13.45
N LYS A 72 -0.07 18.32 12.94
CA LYS A 72 0.17 18.58 11.51
C LYS A 72 1.24 17.68 10.88
N ILE A 73 2.04 16.97 11.67
CA ILE A 73 3.19 16.19 11.19
C ILE A 73 3.08 14.75 11.69
N GLY A 74 3.24 13.80 10.79
CA GLY A 74 3.32 12.38 11.13
C GLY A 74 4.35 11.64 10.29
N VAL A 75 4.85 10.55 10.86
CA VAL A 75 5.77 9.62 10.23
C VAL A 75 4.98 8.37 9.87
N LYS A 76 5.15 7.86 8.65
CA LYS A 76 4.50 6.63 8.18
C LYS A 76 5.54 5.64 7.70
N ALA A 77 5.54 4.46 8.30
CA ALA A 77 6.25 3.29 7.80
C ALA A 77 5.27 2.44 6.98
N THR A 78 5.68 2.04 5.78
CA THR A 78 4.88 1.18 4.91
C THR A 78 5.71 -0.01 4.47
N LEU A 79 5.14 -1.20 4.59
CA LEU A 79 5.69 -2.43 4.04
C LEU A 79 4.81 -2.86 2.86
N ASN A 80 5.37 -2.90 1.65
CA ASN A 80 4.63 -3.25 0.44
C ASN A 80 5.14 -4.57 -0.15
N TYR A 81 4.22 -5.47 -0.45
CA TYR A 81 4.44 -6.59 -1.36
C TYR A 81 4.09 -6.12 -2.78
N ILE A 82 5.14 -5.90 -3.56
CA ILE A 82 5.05 -5.36 -4.92
C ILE A 82 5.45 -6.46 -5.90
N ARG A 83 4.64 -6.64 -6.95
CA ARG A 83 4.98 -7.50 -8.07
C ARG A 83 5.33 -6.61 -9.26
N LEU A 84 6.51 -6.81 -9.81
CA LEU A 84 6.93 -6.16 -11.04
C LEU A 84 6.82 -7.14 -12.20
N SER A 85 6.49 -6.61 -13.36
CA SER A 85 6.41 -7.30 -14.64
C SER A 85 6.80 -6.25 -15.67
N GLY A 86 7.55 -6.64 -16.70
CA GLY A 86 8.08 -5.70 -17.68
C GLY A 86 8.80 -6.42 -18.78
#